data_AF-A0A8H4CFI7-F1
#
_entry.id   AF-A0A8H4CFI7-F1
#
_cell.length_a   1.000
_cell.length_b   1.000
_cell.length_c   1.000
_cell.angle_alpha   90.00
_cell.angle_beta   90.00
_cell.angle_gamma   90.00
#
_symmetry.space_group_name_H-M   'P 1'
#
loop_
_entity.id
_entity.type
_entity.pdbx_description
1 polymer ?
#
loop_
_entity_poly.entity_id
_entity_poly.type
_entity_poly.pdbx_seq_one_letter_code
_entity_poly.pdbx_strand_id
1 'polypeptide(L)'
;MIHRFILNDVKDDGLPFEFTFKNGSWDIRSRHGQQIDHLFSGWGYLHIDNFSRHQWSVLSPFFRKPDDKSQDKVYHYDLQKETVLPFERSEEEGLNAGKGSYGTVFKVKIHAAHCDFDPCSNPNLEFGIKRLERSEEIAFNNEVDTLKRFSINTNNHLIQLLATYKWRNSYYLVFPWADKNLQGLWEAIERPQNSLKLSLWVARQCHGLAVGLSNIHVYQSQPQNETGVSTLALPSDEKPYGRHNDIKHENVLWFKDHSNDAEEYAGELKISDFGFVRFNSEGSRSIIPTHNLFTPTYMPPECALPNHIISRSFDLWSLGCMYLEFVTWLLKGYTAATDDFIDDRIDDCQIEEDRRVEVTEFKDDNFFIIRDNIVSLKNSVVACIKSLHSHPHCTAYLHDFLDCIANRLLLPDPTQRISCGDLVRELDGILQKCQKDEEYCTKGDPRGDYEIPPRIYSLRPSNKAAISPSESPAGPAGHLSGRQLQAAARHAGAKEGSIQQRTSDLDMTGLVDG
;
A
#
# COMPACT_ATOMS: atom_id res chain seq x y z
N MET A 1 42.87 22.96 -22.51
CA MET A 1 41.41 22.91 -22.73
C MET A 1 40.67 23.31 -21.45
N ILE A 2 40.84 22.57 -20.34
CA ILE A 2 40.33 22.96 -18.99
C ILE A 2 40.79 24.38 -18.59
N HIS A 3 42.02 24.78 -18.95
CA HIS A 3 42.54 26.13 -18.69
C HIS A 3 41.64 27.27 -19.21
N ARG A 4 40.92 27.09 -20.34
CA ARG A 4 39.97 28.13 -20.82
C ARG A 4 38.75 28.23 -19.92
N PHE A 5 38.26 27.13 -19.37
CA PHE A 5 37.15 27.13 -18.42
C PHE A 5 37.55 27.79 -17.10
N ILE A 6 38.74 27.44 -16.57
CA ILE A 6 39.29 28.04 -15.35
C ILE A 6 39.49 29.55 -15.51
N LEU A 7 40.09 30.01 -16.62
CA LEU A 7 40.33 31.43 -16.86
C LEU A 7 39.04 32.27 -16.98
N ASN A 8 37.91 31.64 -17.31
CA ASN A 8 36.62 32.31 -17.46
C ASN A 8 35.67 31.99 -16.29
N ASP A 9 36.20 31.53 -15.16
CA ASP A 9 35.48 31.17 -13.93
C ASP A 9 34.28 30.23 -14.15
N VAL A 10 34.39 29.33 -15.14
CA VAL A 10 33.36 28.31 -15.37
C VAL A 10 33.62 27.14 -14.42
N LYS A 11 32.67 26.92 -13.51
CA LYS A 11 32.68 25.86 -12.52
C LYS A 11 31.66 24.78 -12.89
N ASP A 12 31.69 23.67 -12.17
CA ASP A 12 30.75 22.56 -12.33
C ASP A 12 29.30 22.99 -12.09
N ASP A 13 29.10 24.06 -11.30
CA ASP A 13 27.79 24.67 -11.10
C ASP A 13 27.17 25.22 -12.38
N GLY A 14 27.93 25.50 -13.44
CA GLY A 14 27.44 26.00 -14.72
C GLY A 14 26.92 24.91 -15.66
N LEU A 15 27.19 23.64 -15.36
CA LEU A 15 26.76 22.49 -16.15
C LEU A 15 25.31 22.05 -15.81
N PRO A 16 24.60 21.34 -16.72
CA PRO A 16 25.00 21.06 -18.09
C PRO A 16 24.89 22.31 -18.96
N PHE A 17 25.74 22.38 -19.99
CA PHE A 17 25.59 23.38 -21.04
C PHE A 17 24.56 22.94 -22.05
N GLU A 18 23.72 23.89 -22.46
CA GLU A 18 22.74 23.72 -23.53
C GLU A 18 23.37 24.09 -24.86
N PHE A 19 23.31 23.18 -25.84
CA PHE A 19 23.88 23.37 -27.17
C PHE A 19 22.75 23.46 -28.19
N THR A 20 22.59 24.61 -28.82
CA THR A 20 21.58 24.82 -29.86
C THR A 20 22.26 25.26 -31.15
N PHE A 21 22.04 24.55 -32.26
CA PHE A 21 22.55 24.97 -33.56
C PHE A 21 21.51 25.83 -34.29
N LYS A 22 21.81 27.12 -34.49
CA LYS A 22 20.93 28.08 -35.16
C LYS A 22 21.73 28.93 -36.15
N ASN A 23 21.17 29.15 -37.34
CA ASN A 23 21.73 30.05 -38.36
C ASN A 23 23.20 29.80 -38.72
N GLY A 24 23.65 28.53 -38.67
CA GLY A 24 25.03 28.16 -39.01
C GLY A 24 26.05 28.34 -37.89
N SER A 25 25.62 28.73 -36.69
CA SER A 25 26.46 28.85 -35.49
C SER A 25 25.85 28.10 -34.30
N TRP A 26 26.71 27.72 -33.35
CA TRP A 26 26.25 27.24 -32.05
C TRP A 26 25.87 28.41 -31.14
N ASP A 27 24.77 28.26 -30.42
CA ASP A 27 24.35 29.02 -29.24
C ASP A 27 24.48 28.05 -28.05
N ILE A 28 25.51 28.28 -27.22
CA ILE A 28 25.94 27.45 -26.11
C ILE A 28 25.76 28.26 -24.84
N ARG A 29 24.94 27.75 -23.93
CA ARG A 29 24.59 28.44 -22.69
C ARG A 29 24.86 27.57 -21.48
N SER A 30 25.30 28.19 -20.38
CA SER A 30 25.34 27.52 -19.08
C SER A 30 23.92 27.28 -18.56
N ARG A 31 23.78 26.43 -17.54
CA ARG A 31 22.49 26.21 -16.85
C ARG A 31 21.87 27.50 -16.31
N HIS A 32 22.70 28.52 -16.07
CA HIS A 32 22.30 29.84 -15.57
C HIS A 32 21.94 30.81 -16.71
N GLY A 33 21.92 30.33 -17.96
CA GLY A 33 21.60 31.11 -19.15
C GLY A 33 22.74 31.98 -19.67
N GLN A 34 23.95 31.87 -19.12
CA GLN A 34 25.11 32.63 -19.59
C GLN A 34 25.61 32.09 -20.92
N GLN A 35 25.77 32.96 -21.91
CA GLN A 35 26.30 32.60 -23.22
C GLN A 35 27.82 32.36 -23.16
N ILE A 36 28.28 31.19 -23.62
CA ILE A 36 29.66 30.70 -23.46
C ILE A 36 30.28 30.15 -24.76
N ASP A 37 29.73 30.51 -25.93
CA ASP A 37 30.22 30.05 -27.25
C ASP A 37 31.71 30.29 -27.47
N HIS A 38 32.20 31.42 -26.95
CA HIS A 38 33.60 31.84 -27.07
C HIS A 38 34.57 30.80 -26.49
N LEU A 39 34.16 29.99 -25.51
CA LEU A 39 34.98 28.92 -24.91
C LEU A 39 35.19 27.76 -25.89
N PHE A 40 34.23 27.54 -26.77
CA PHE A 40 34.22 26.50 -27.80
C PHE A 40 34.70 27.01 -29.17
N SER A 41 35.23 28.23 -29.24
CA SER A 41 35.78 28.78 -30.48
C SER A 41 36.92 27.89 -31.01
N GLY A 42 36.80 27.50 -32.28
CA GLY A 42 37.70 26.58 -32.98
C GLY A 42 37.36 25.09 -32.82
N TRP A 43 36.29 24.75 -32.08
CA TRP A 43 35.85 23.36 -31.96
C TRP A 43 35.02 22.95 -33.18
N GLY A 44 35.39 21.83 -33.78
CA GLY A 44 34.58 21.16 -34.79
C GLY A 44 33.30 20.56 -34.19
N TYR A 45 32.30 20.33 -35.04
CA TYR A 45 31.00 19.74 -34.67
C TYR A 45 31.14 18.49 -33.79
N LEU A 46 32.01 17.54 -34.17
CA LEU A 46 32.22 16.29 -33.43
C LEU A 46 32.77 16.50 -32.02
N HIS A 47 33.61 17.52 -31.80
CA HIS A 47 34.12 17.81 -30.46
C HIS A 47 33.03 18.40 -29.55
N ILE A 48 32.18 19.25 -30.11
CA ILE A 48 31.03 19.84 -29.40
C ILE A 48 30.02 18.74 -29.05
N ASP A 49 29.68 17.88 -30.01
CA ASP A 49 28.80 16.72 -29.82
C ASP A 49 29.36 15.71 -28.80
N ASN A 50 30.68 15.48 -28.80
CA ASN A 50 31.31 14.67 -27.76
C ASN A 50 31.22 15.34 -26.38
N PHE A 51 31.53 16.63 -26.27
CA PHE A 51 31.43 17.33 -24.99
C PHE A 51 30.00 17.32 -24.46
N SER A 52 29.02 17.60 -25.31
CA SER A 52 27.61 17.68 -24.95
C SER A 52 27.06 16.36 -24.40
N ARG A 53 27.62 15.23 -24.85
CA ARG A 53 27.33 13.89 -24.31
C ARG A 53 28.09 13.60 -23.02
N HIS A 54 29.39 13.88 -22.99
CA HIS A 54 30.24 13.46 -21.86
C HIS A 54 30.03 14.31 -20.60
N GLN A 55 29.56 15.55 -20.71
CA GLN A 55 29.26 16.39 -19.54
C GLN A 55 28.32 15.70 -18.54
N TRP A 56 27.39 14.86 -19.02
CA TRP A 56 26.43 14.16 -18.17
C TRP A 56 27.08 13.11 -17.25
N SER A 57 28.27 12.64 -17.60
CA SER A 57 29.02 11.68 -16.76
C SER A 57 29.54 12.26 -15.45
N VAL A 58 29.64 13.60 -15.34
CA VAL A 58 30.07 14.29 -14.12
C VAL A 58 28.91 14.96 -13.37
N LEU A 59 27.67 14.76 -13.84
CA LEU A 59 26.44 15.39 -13.31
C LEU A 59 25.51 14.38 -12.65
N SER A 60 26.04 13.27 -12.17
CA SER A 60 25.23 12.27 -11.48
C SER A 60 24.65 12.87 -10.19
N PRO A 61 23.33 12.74 -9.94
CA PRO A 61 22.67 13.39 -8.82
C PRO A 61 23.17 12.86 -7.47
N PHE A 62 22.99 13.67 -6.43
CA PHE A 62 23.16 13.27 -5.03
C PHE A 62 21.79 13.30 -4.35
N PHE A 63 21.34 12.14 -3.87
CA PHE A 63 20.08 12.02 -3.15
C PHE A 63 20.29 12.29 -1.66
N ARG A 64 19.68 13.37 -1.16
CA ARG A 64 19.83 13.85 0.22
C ARG A 64 18.68 13.40 1.10
N LYS A 65 18.99 13.07 2.35
CA LYS A 65 18.08 12.95 3.47
C LYS A 65 17.84 14.37 3.97
N PRO A 66 16.59 14.82 4.07
CA PRO A 66 16.31 16.13 4.64
C PRO A 66 16.78 16.23 6.09
N ASP A 67 17.38 17.36 6.45
CA ASP A 67 17.77 17.64 7.84
C ASP A 67 16.52 17.72 8.73
N ASP A 68 16.65 17.43 10.03
CA ASP A 68 15.55 17.53 11.02
C ASP A 68 14.91 18.92 11.09
N LYS A 69 15.61 19.96 10.60
CA LYS A 69 15.16 21.36 10.54
C LYS A 69 14.54 21.76 9.19
N SER A 70 14.59 20.87 8.19
CA SER A 70 14.03 21.10 6.85
C SER A 70 12.50 21.19 6.92
N GLN A 71 11.91 22.12 6.17
CA GLN A 71 10.46 22.15 5.96
C GLN A 71 9.99 20.98 5.09
N ASP A 72 10.84 20.57 4.14
CA ASP A 72 10.60 19.42 3.28
C ASP A 72 11.03 18.13 3.96
N LYS A 73 10.10 17.19 4.07
CA LYS A 73 10.30 15.87 4.70
C LYS A 73 10.91 14.83 3.76
N VAL A 74 10.79 15.06 2.44
CA VAL A 74 11.34 14.23 1.35
C VAL A 74 11.62 15.15 0.16
N TYR A 75 12.82 15.08 -0.42
CA TYR A 75 13.16 15.87 -1.61
C TYR A 75 12.60 15.26 -2.91
N HIS A 76 12.23 16.14 -3.84
CA HIS A 76 11.88 15.80 -5.22
C HIS A 76 12.95 16.30 -6.18
N TYR A 77 13.40 15.44 -7.09
CA TYR A 77 14.41 15.75 -8.10
C TYR A 77 13.80 15.69 -9.50
N ASP A 78 13.70 16.83 -10.19
CA ASP A 78 13.33 16.86 -11.61
C ASP A 78 14.60 16.68 -12.46
N LEU A 79 14.79 15.48 -13.01
CA LEU A 79 16.01 15.08 -13.69
C LEU A 79 15.83 15.17 -15.21
N GLN A 80 16.81 15.79 -15.87
CA GLN A 80 16.87 15.84 -17.33
C GLN A 80 17.07 14.43 -17.90
N LYS A 81 16.55 14.17 -19.11
CA LYS A 81 16.50 12.82 -19.72
C LYS A 81 17.88 12.20 -19.96
N GLU A 82 18.91 13.02 -20.08
CA GLU A 82 20.31 12.66 -20.27
C GLU A 82 21.04 12.35 -18.95
N THR A 83 20.43 12.65 -17.80
CA THR A 83 21.02 12.41 -16.47
C THR A 83 21.43 10.95 -16.32
N VAL A 84 22.68 10.73 -15.89
CA VAL A 84 23.20 9.41 -15.53
C VAL A 84 22.94 9.20 -14.04
N LEU A 85 22.04 8.27 -13.71
CA LEU A 85 21.71 7.95 -12.32
C LEU A 85 22.90 7.27 -11.61
N PRO A 86 23.09 7.51 -10.30
CA PRO A 86 24.23 7.00 -9.53
C PRO A 86 24.03 5.53 -9.13
N PHE A 87 23.54 4.69 -10.04
CA PHE A 87 23.25 3.28 -9.78
C PHE A 87 24.46 2.43 -10.16
N GLU A 88 25.06 1.75 -9.18
CA GLU A 88 26.11 0.74 -9.42
C GLU A 88 25.52 -0.52 -10.04
N ARG A 89 24.29 -0.85 -9.65
CA ARG A 89 23.50 -1.98 -10.13
C ARG A 89 22.03 -1.58 -10.19
N SER A 90 21.35 -1.99 -11.25
CA SER A 90 19.91 -1.84 -11.43
C SER A 90 19.32 -3.14 -11.94
N GLU A 91 18.22 -3.58 -11.33
CA GLU A 91 17.50 -4.79 -11.71
C GLU A 91 16.18 -4.46 -12.41
N GLU A 92 16.07 -3.28 -13.04
CA GLU A 92 14.85 -2.82 -13.74
C GLU A 92 14.35 -3.80 -14.83
N GLU A 93 15.27 -4.51 -15.49
CA GLU A 93 14.96 -5.53 -16.51
C GLU A 93 15.19 -6.97 -16.00
N GLY A 94 15.48 -7.13 -14.71
CA GLY A 94 15.82 -8.41 -14.09
C GLY A 94 14.60 -9.18 -13.59
N LEU A 95 14.83 -10.42 -13.10
CA LEU A 95 13.80 -11.26 -12.47
C LEU A 95 13.16 -10.63 -11.22
N ASN A 96 13.86 -9.68 -10.59
CA ASN A 96 13.41 -8.95 -9.40
C ASN A 96 12.60 -7.68 -9.73
N ALA A 97 12.33 -7.41 -11.02
CA ALA A 97 11.42 -6.34 -11.41
C ALA A 97 9.97 -6.82 -11.26
N GLY A 98 9.33 -6.47 -10.14
CA GLY A 98 7.91 -6.71 -9.91
C GLY A 98 7.05 -5.78 -10.77
N LYS A 99 6.16 -6.34 -11.60
CA LYS A 99 5.11 -5.59 -12.30
C LYS A 99 3.80 -5.76 -11.55
N GLY A 100 3.37 -4.71 -10.85
CA GLY A 100 2.05 -4.65 -10.24
C GLY A 100 1.11 -3.74 -11.03
N SER A 101 -0.15 -3.73 -10.62
CA SER A 101 -1.22 -2.89 -11.20
C SER A 101 -0.98 -1.36 -11.11
N TYR A 102 0.03 -0.92 -10.34
CA TYR A 102 0.28 0.51 -10.03
C TYR A 102 1.68 1.01 -10.40
N GLY A 103 2.55 0.13 -10.88
CA GLY A 103 3.94 0.48 -11.11
C GLY A 103 4.85 -0.73 -11.30
N THR A 104 6.06 -0.44 -11.76
CA THR A 104 7.16 -1.40 -11.71
C THR A 104 8.02 -1.08 -10.50
N VAL A 105 8.23 -2.07 -9.64
CA VAL A 105 9.17 -1.98 -8.53
C VAL A 105 10.44 -2.73 -8.92
N PHE A 106 11.60 -2.14 -8.70
CA PHE A 106 12.87 -2.81 -8.94
C PHE A 106 13.94 -2.40 -7.94
N LYS A 107 14.91 -3.30 -7.78
CA LYS A 107 16.02 -3.14 -6.85
C LYS A 107 17.17 -2.38 -7.49
N VAL A 108 17.78 -1.46 -6.73
CA VAL A 108 19.00 -0.76 -7.14
C VAL A 108 20.01 -0.68 -6.01
N LYS A 109 21.29 -0.56 -6.38
CA LYS A 109 22.37 -0.14 -5.48
C LYS A 109 22.83 1.25 -5.87
N ILE A 110 22.61 2.23 -5.00
CA ILE A 110 23.07 3.60 -5.20
C ILE A 110 24.52 3.72 -4.71
N HIS A 111 25.39 4.37 -5.49
CA HIS A 111 26.78 4.60 -5.11
C HIS A 111 26.85 5.43 -3.82
N ALA A 112 27.62 4.98 -2.82
CA ALA A 112 27.63 5.57 -1.48
C ALA A 112 28.03 7.05 -1.43
N ALA A 113 28.84 7.53 -2.38
CA ALA A 113 29.18 8.96 -2.50
C ALA A 113 28.05 9.84 -3.09
N HIS A 114 26.91 9.26 -3.43
CA HIS A 114 25.77 9.90 -4.08
C HIS A 114 24.45 9.78 -3.29
N CYS A 115 24.52 9.29 -2.05
CA CYS A 115 23.41 9.35 -1.11
C CYS A 115 23.88 9.45 0.34
N ASP A 116 23.04 9.97 1.21
CA ASP A 116 23.23 10.06 2.67
C ASP A 116 22.04 9.44 3.43
N PHE A 117 21.32 8.53 2.78
CA PHE A 117 20.31 7.70 3.42
C PHE A 117 21.00 6.79 4.43
N ASP A 118 20.94 7.20 5.71
CA ASP A 118 21.55 6.60 6.90
C ASP A 118 22.37 5.30 6.69
N PRO A 119 23.71 5.38 6.63
CA PRO A 119 24.59 4.22 6.48
C PRO A 119 24.81 3.39 7.76
N CYS A 120 24.08 3.66 8.86
CA CYS A 120 24.46 3.16 10.19
C CYS A 120 24.27 1.66 10.44
N SER A 121 23.71 0.87 9.50
CA SER A 121 23.50 -0.58 9.74
C SER A 121 23.89 -1.52 8.59
N ASN A 122 24.09 -1.05 7.35
CA ASN A 122 24.32 -1.97 6.23
C ASN A 122 25.22 -1.38 5.11
N PRO A 123 26.46 -1.87 4.93
CA PRO A 123 27.32 -1.48 3.80
C PRO A 123 26.82 -1.99 2.42
N ASN A 124 25.81 -2.87 2.41
CA ASN A 124 25.09 -3.33 1.21
C ASN A 124 23.71 -2.66 1.10
N LEU A 125 23.57 -1.39 1.49
CA LEU A 125 22.27 -0.70 1.45
C LEU A 125 21.72 -0.67 0.03
N GLU A 126 20.68 -1.45 -0.20
CA GLU A 126 19.93 -1.55 -1.44
C GLU A 126 18.61 -0.82 -1.29
N PHE A 127 18.11 -0.31 -2.42
CA PHE A 127 16.92 0.52 -2.45
C PHE A 127 15.90 -0.06 -3.41
N GLY A 128 14.63 0.07 -3.05
CA GLY A 128 13.52 -0.18 -3.95
C GLY A 128 13.12 1.08 -4.68
N ILE A 129 13.05 0.99 -6.00
CA ILE A 129 12.56 2.05 -6.87
C ILE A 129 11.18 1.65 -7.39
N LYS A 130 10.15 2.40 -7.02
CA LYS A 130 8.80 2.27 -7.59
C LYS A 130 8.63 3.28 -8.71
N ARG A 131 8.55 2.79 -9.95
CA ARG A 131 8.19 3.57 -11.14
C ARG A 131 6.67 3.55 -11.33
N LEU A 132 6.04 4.72 -11.36
CA LEU A 132 4.61 4.82 -11.63
C LEU A 132 4.33 4.66 -13.13
N GLU A 133 3.40 3.77 -13.52
CA GLU A 133 3.12 3.48 -14.94
C GLU A 133 2.40 4.63 -15.66
N ARG A 134 1.65 5.46 -14.92
CA ARG A 134 0.92 6.60 -15.48
C ARG A 134 1.67 7.89 -15.17
N SER A 135 1.91 8.70 -16.19
CA SER A 135 2.39 10.08 -16.08
C SER A 135 1.36 11.04 -15.46
N GLU A 136 0.40 10.51 -14.69
CA GLU A 136 -0.61 11.28 -13.97
C GLU A 136 0.01 11.87 -12.70
N GLU A 137 0.47 13.13 -12.82
CA GLU A 137 0.99 13.95 -11.73
C GLU A 137 0.09 13.95 -10.48
N ILE A 138 -1.23 13.80 -10.65
CA ILE A 138 -2.19 13.70 -9.55
C ILE A 138 -1.97 12.44 -8.70
N ALA A 139 -1.78 11.28 -9.35
CA ALA A 139 -1.55 10.02 -8.64
C ALA A 139 -0.21 10.07 -7.87
N PHE A 140 0.82 10.61 -8.51
CA PHE A 140 2.12 10.87 -7.88
C PHE A 140 1.98 11.79 -6.65
N ASN A 141 1.36 12.96 -6.81
CA ASN A 141 1.20 13.91 -5.71
C ASN A 141 0.41 13.32 -4.55
N ASN A 142 -0.66 12.55 -4.82
CA ASN A 142 -1.44 11.88 -3.78
C ASN A 142 -0.60 10.88 -2.97
N GLU A 143 0.16 10.00 -3.64
CA GLU A 143 0.99 9.00 -2.97
C GLU A 143 2.14 9.65 -2.19
N VAL A 144 2.82 10.63 -2.80
CA VAL A 144 3.94 11.35 -2.18
C VAL A 144 3.49 12.20 -1.00
N ASP A 145 2.38 12.94 -1.11
CA ASP A 145 1.85 13.72 0.00
C ASP A 145 1.46 12.82 1.17
N THR A 146 0.92 11.64 0.88
CA THR A 146 0.59 10.64 1.89
C THR A 146 1.85 10.14 2.60
N LEU A 147 2.84 9.68 1.85
CA LEU A 147 4.09 9.14 2.40
C LEU A 147 4.90 10.19 3.16
N LYS A 148 4.98 11.42 2.64
CA LYS A 148 5.61 12.56 3.33
C LYS A 148 4.96 12.82 4.69
N ARG A 149 3.65 12.60 4.86
CA ARG A 149 2.98 12.82 6.15
C ARG A 149 3.49 11.84 7.21
N PHE A 150 3.64 10.57 6.85
CA PHE A 150 4.03 9.51 7.78
C PHE A 150 5.55 9.40 7.98
N SER A 151 6.34 10.06 7.15
CA SER A 151 7.81 10.11 7.26
C SER A 151 8.34 10.83 8.53
N ILE A 152 7.48 11.51 9.31
CA ILE A 152 7.85 12.15 10.59
C ILE A 152 7.60 11.26 11.81
N ASN A 153 6.67 10.31 11.72
CA ASN A 153 6.32 9.51 12.88
C ASN A 153 7.36 8.41 13.05
N THR A 154 7.97 8.36 14.23
CA THR A 154 8.94 7.35 14.69
C THR A 154 8.33 5.95 14.84
N ASN A 155 7.24 5.66 14.13
CA ASN A 155 6.56 4.38 14.20
C ASN A 155 7.16 3.46 13.14
N ASN A 156 7.95 2.49 13.60
CA ASN A 156 8.74 1.58 12.78
C ASN A 156 7.92 0.68 11.82
N HIS A 157 6.58 0.76 11.83
CA HIS A 157 5.67 -0.12 11.09
C HIS A 157 5.00 0.52 9.85
N LEU A 158 5.47 1.67 9.37
CA LEU A 158 5.09 2.24 8.07
C LEU A 158 6.34 2.39 7.19
N ILE A 159 6.26 2.10 5.90
CA ILE A 159 7.39 2.29 4.99
C ILE A 159 7.75 3.78 4.87
N GLN A 160 9.05 4.07 4.89
CA GLN A 160 9.56 5.43 4.76
C GLN A 160 9.93 5.73 3.32
N LEU A 161 9.40 6.83 2.77
CA LEU A 161 9.82 7.39 1.50
C LEU A 161 11.13 8.18 1.70
N LEU A 162 12.18 7.84 0.96
CA LEU A 162 13.50 8.45 1.10
C LEU A 162 13.68 9.65 0.16
N ALA A 163 13.27 9.49 -1.09
CA ALA A 163 13.32 10.53 -2.11
C ALA A 163 12.31 10.24 -3.22
N THR A 164 12.07 11.24 -4.06
CA THR A 164 11.31 11.08 -5.30
C THR A 164 12.04 11.75 -6.43
N TYR A 165 11.88 11.25 -7.65
CA TYR A 165 12.44 11.92 -8.83
C TYR A 165 11.58 11.72 -10.06
N LYS A 166 11.66 12.69 -10.98
CA LYS A 166 11.09 12.59 -12.31
C LYS A 166 12.22 12.38 -13.29
N TRP A 167 12.13 11.35 -14.12
CA TRP A 167 13.14 11.07 -15.14
C TRP A 167 12.48 10.48 -16.38
N ARG A 168 12.81 11.03 -17.57
CA ARG A 168 12.25 10.58 -18.86
C ARG A 168 10.71 10.50 -18.85
N ASN A 169 10.06 11.53 -18.32
CA ASN A 169 8.60 11.66 -18.19
C ASN A 169 7.90 10.63 -17.28
N SER A 170 8.65 9.91 -16.46
CA SER A 170 8.09 9.00 -15.44
C SER A 170 8.44 9.47 -14.04
N TYR A 171 7.57 9.17 -13.08
CA TYR A 171 7.79 9.46 -11.66
C TYR A 171 8.29 8.21 -10.94
N TYR A 172 9.25 8.43 -10.03
CA TYR A 172 9.91 7.38 -9.29
C TYR A 172 9.95 7.73 -7.80
N LEU A 173 9.71 6.72 -6.97
CA LEU A 173 9.76 6.81 -5.51
C LEU A 173 10.87 5.88 -5.02
N VAL A 174 11.68 6.37 -4.09
CA VAL A 174 12.84 5.66 -3.52
C VAL A 174 12.51 5.22 -2.09
N PHE A 175 12.65 3.93 -1.82
CA PHE A 175 12.39 3.30 -0.54
C PHE A 175 13.58 2.45 -0.08
N PRO A 176 13.70 2.13 1.22
CA PRO A 176 14.52 1.02 1.67
C PRO A 176 14.06 -0.28 0.99
N TRP A 177 15.00 -1.14 0.59
CA TRP A 177 14.68 -2.47 0.08
C TRP A 177 14.32 -3.41 1.24
N ALA A 178 13.21 -4.14 1.11
CA ALA A 178 12.79 -5.14 2.09
C ALA A 178 13.37 -6.52 1.76
N ASP A 179 13.57 -7.36 2.77
CA ASP A 179 14.04 -8.73 2.55
C ASP A 179 12.96 -9.58 1.89
N LYS A 180 11.74 -9.55 2.45
CA LYS A 180 10.53 -10.25 1.97
C LYS A 180 9.28 -9.45 2.30
N ASN A 181 8.12 -9.79 1.73
CA ASN A 181 6.83 -9.39 2.25
C ASN A 181 6.37 -10.44 3.25
N LEU A 182 5.22 -10.24 3.86
CA LEU A 182 4.74 -11.13 4.90
C LEU A 182 4.48 -12.55 4.36
N GLN A 183 3.96 -12.66 3.14
CA GLN A 183 3.77 -13.96 2.48
C GLN A 183 5.11 -14.65 2.20
N GLY A 184 6.10 -13.93 1.67
CA GLY A 184 7.43 -14.48 1.41
C GLY A 184 8.15 -14.89 2.71
N LEU A 185 7.93 -14.18 3.82
CA LEU A 185 8.40 -14.61 5.14
C LEU A 185 7.75 -15.94 5.54
N TRP A 186 6.44 -16.07 5.36
CA TRP A 186 5.73 -17.31 5.66
C TRP A 186 6.20 -18.48 4.79
N GLU A 187 6.47 -18.23 3.51
CA GLU A 187 7.02 -19.22 2.58
C GLU A 187 8.42 -19.67 3.01
N ALA A 188 9.28 -18.72 3.40
CA ALA A 188 10.64 -19.01 3.85
C ALA A 188 10.68 -19.82 5.15
N ILE A 189 9.68 -19.65 6.01
CA ILE A 189 9.54 -20.37 7.29
C ILE A 189 8.24 -21.18 7.23
N GLU A 190 8.27 -22.30 6.48
CA GLU A 190 7.08 -23.11 6.17
C GLU A 190 6.29 -23.51 7.43
N ARG A 191 6.99 -23.86 8.52
CA ARG A 191 6.40 -24.27 9.80
C ARG A 191 7.15 -23.65 10.98
N PRO A 192 6.72 -22.47 11.46
CA PRO A 192 7.39 -21.82 12.58
C PRO A 192 7.24 -22.65 13.86
N GLN A 193 8.32 -22.79 14.62
CA GLN A 193 8.28 -23.48 15.91
C GLN A 193 7.80 -22.51 17.00
N ASN A 194 6.76 -22.90 17.73
CA ASN A 194 6.24 -22.09 18.82
C ASN A 194 7.32 -21.88 19.89
N SER A 195 7.57 -20.62 20.23
CA SER A 195 8.53 -20.23 21.26
C SER A 195 8.09 -18.89 21.85
N LEU A 196 8.47 -18.62 23.10
CA LEU A 196 8.19 -17.33 23.75
C LEU A 196 8.65 -16.14 22.88
N LYS A 197 9.83 -16.27 22.27
CA LYS A 197 10.41 -15.25 21.39
C LYS A 197 9.56 -14.98 20.16
N LEU A 198 9.09 -16.04 19.48
CA LEU A 198 8.20 -15.91 18.34
C LEU A 198 6.87 -15.30 18.74
N SER A 199 6.23 -15.78 19.82
CA SER A 199 4.95 -15.22 20.28
C SER A 199 5.06 -13.74 20.65
N LEU A 200 6.15 -13.35 21.33
CA LEU A 200 6.44 -11.95 21.64
C LEU A 200 6.69 -11.13 20.38
N TRP A 201 7.41 -11.69 19.41
CA TRP A 201 7.64 -11.02 18.14
C TRP A 201 6.32 -10.78 17.41
N VAL A 202 5.48 -11.80 17.21
CA VAL A 202 4.16 -11.68 16.57
C VAL A 202 3.29 -10.65 17.31
N ALA A 203 3.18 -10.74 18.64
CA ALA A 203 2.40 -9.80 19.43
C ALA A 203 2.87 -8.35 19.24
N ARG A 204 4.19 -8.12 19.21
CA ARG A 204 4.77 -6.79 18.93
C ARG A 204 4.47 -6.32 17.52
N GLN A 205 4.65 -7.18 16.52
CA GLN A 205 4.44 -6.82 15.12
C GLN A 205 2.96 -6.50 14.85
N CYS A 206 2.02 -7.34 15.27
CA CYS A 206 0.59 -7.09 15.09
C CYS A 206 0.10 -5.84 15.85
N HIS A 207 0.60 -5.61 17.07
CA HIS A 207 0.33 -4.35 17.77
C HIS A 207 0.91 -3.15 16.98
N GLY A 208 2.14 -3.27 16.49
CA GLY A 208 2.82 -2.26 15.70
C GLY A 208 2.13 -1.90 14.39
N LEU A 209 1.64 -2.90 13.65
CA LEU A 209 0.85 -2.71 12.43
C LEU A 209 -0.46 -1.97 12.74
N ALA A 210 -1.15 -2.32 13.84
CA ALA A 210 -2.34 -1.61 14.28
C ALA A 210 -2.03 -0.15 14.67
N VAL A 211 -0.90 0.11 15.33
CA VAL A 211 -0.42 1.47 15.62
C VAL A 211 -0.14 2.24 14.32
N GLY A 212 0.55 1.62 13.36
CA GLY A 212 0.80 2.16 12.03
C GLY A 212 -0.49 2.57 11.33
N LEU A 213 -1.47 1.67 11.27
CA LEU A 213 -2.78 1.90 10.68
C LEU A 213 -3.58 2.99 11.43
N SER A 214 -3.49 3.02 12.76
CA SER A 214 -4.14 4.06 13.58
C SER A 214 -3.63 5.46 13.24
N ASN A 215 -2.34 5.62 12.93
CA ASN A 215 -1.79 6.89 12.47
C ASN A 215 -2.37 7.33 11.12
N ILE A 216 -2.68 6.39 10.23
CA ILE A 216 -3.37 6.68 8.97
C ILE A 216 -4.80 7.16 9.26
N HIS A 217 -5.48 6.54 10.22
CA HIS A 217 -6.87 6.82 10.59
C HIS A 217 -7.05 8.12 11.37
N VAL A 218 -6.09 8.47 12.23
CA VAL A 218 -6.07 9.69 13.04
C VAL A 218 -5.33 10.77 12.27
N TYR A 219 -6.02 11.37 11.31
CA TYR A 219 -5.48 12.56 10.64
C TYR A 219 -5.57 13.76 11.58
N GLN A 220 -4.47 14.51 11.67
CA GLN A 220 -4.42 15.85 12.22
C GLN A 220 -3.85 16.74 11.14
N SER A 221 -4.66 17.66 10.60
CA SER A 221 -4.14 18.73 9.75
C SER A 221 -3.14 19.51 10.58
N GLN A 222 -1.93 19.72 10.07
CA GLN A 222 -1.10 20.79 10.61
C GLN A 222 -1.89 22.09 10.45
N PRO A 223 -1.94 22.96 11.48
CA PRO A 223 -2.49 24.30 11.31
C PRO A 223 -1.63 25.01 10.26
N GLN A 224 -2.18 25.22 9.06
CA GLN A 224 -1.56 26.10 8.09
C GLN A 224 -1.55 27.50 8.68
N ASN A 225 -0.37 28.08 8.82
CA ASN A 225 -0.21 29.48 9.17
C ASN A 225 -1.01 30.33 8.17
N GLU A 226 -1.87 31.17 8.73
CA GLU A 226 -2.71 32.12 8.02
C GLU A 226 -1.88 33.04 7.12
N THR A 227 -1.99 32.89 5.79
CA THR A 227 -1.92 34.03 4.88
C THR A 227 -2.77 33.77 3.63
N GLY A 228 -3.97 34.38 3.60
CA GLY A 228 -4.50 35.00 2.39
C GLY A 228 -5.41 34.17 1.48
N VAL A 229 -6.71 34.49 1.58
CA VAL A 229 -7.80 34.30 0.59
C VAL A 229 -8.66 33.04 0.78
N SER A 230 -9.64 33.22 1.66
CA SER A 230 -10.79 32.34 1.86
C SER A 230 -11.78 32.45 0.70
N THR A 231 -11.80 31.47 -0.20
CA THR A 231 -13.00 31.17 -0.99
C THR A 231 -13.79 30.09 -0.27
N LEU A 232 -14.81 30.53 0.48
CA LEU A 232 -15.96 29.78 0.99
C LEU A 232 -15.65 28.44 1.70
N ALA A 233 -14.95 28.53 2.83
CA ALA A 233 -14.95 27.44 3.81
C ALA A 233 -16.27 27.48 4.62
N LEU A 234 -17.09 26.44 4.49
CA LEU A 234 -18.09 26.13 5.50
C LEU A 234 -17.35 25.70 6.78
N PRO A 235 -17.76 26.18 7.98
CA PRO A 235 -17.16 25.75 9.23
C PRO A 235 -17.65 24.33 9.52
N SER A 236 -16.80 23.35 9.28
CA SER A 236 -16.99 22.03 9.87
C SER A 236 -15.80 21.77 10.78
N ASP A 237 -16.10 21.57 12.08
CA ASP A 237 -15.17 21.07 13.10
C ASP A 237 -14.72 19.61 12.85
N GLU A 238 -15.00 19.06 11.66
CA GLU A 238 -14.68 17.69 11.28
C GLU A 238 -13.17 17.52 11.01
N LYS A 239 -12.50 16.80 11.92
CA LYS A 239 -11.14 16.30 11.67
C LYS A 239 -11.18 15.37 10.47
N PRO A 240 -10.39 15.61 9.41
CA PRO A 240 -10.28 14.66 8.31
C PRO A 240 -9.75 13.32 8.84
N TYR A 241 -9.97 12.24 8.09
CA TYR A 241 -9.50 10.90 8.42
C TYR A 241 -8.93 10.21 7.17
N GLY A 242 -7.90 9.39 7.36
CA GLY A 242 -7.30 8.57 6.29
C GLY A 242 -7.78 7.12 6.33
N ARG A 243 -7.65 6.43 5.19
CA ARG A 243 -7.89 4.99 5.01
C ARG A 243 -6.82 4.43 4.07
N HIS A 244 -6.33 3.23 4.32
CA HIS A 244 -5.36 2.57 3.45
C HIS A 244 -6.03 1.95 2.21
N ASN A 245 -7.13 1.22 2.42
CA ASN A 245 -7.96 0.51 1.45
C ASN A 245 -7.30 -0.68 0.73
N ASP A 246 -6.12 -1.14 1.17
CA ASP A 246 -5.42 -2.29 0.53
C ASP A 246 -4.47 -2.99 1.51
N ILE A 247 -4.97 -3.30 2.72
CA ILE A 247 -4.21 -4.07 3.71
C ILE A 247 -4.29 -5.55 3.34
N LYS A 248 -3.14 -6.17 3.11
CA LYS A 248 -2.97 -7.59 2.77
C LYS A 248 -1.52 -8.02 3.01
N HIS A 249 -1.24 -9.32 3.06
CA HIS A 249 0.11 -9.82 3.36
C HIS A 249 1.17 -9.37 2.34
N GLU A 250 0.80 -9.14 1.08
CA GLU A 250 1.71 -8.66 0.03
C GLU A 250 2.14 -7.20 0.24
N ASN A 251 1.29 -6.39 0.89
CA ASN A 251 1.57 -4.98 1.17
C ASN A 251 2.20 -4.76 2.56
N VAL A 252 2.54 -5.83 3.29
CA VAL A 252 3.29 -5.76 4.55
C VAL A 252 4.70 -6.29 4.31
N LEU A 253 5.69 -5.41 4.41
CA LEU A 253 7.09 -5.70 4.14
C LEU A 253 7.83 -6.11 5.41
N TRP A 254 8.68 -7.13 5.33
CA TRP A 254 9.56 -7.58 6.40
C TRP A 254 11.00 -7.14 6.14
N PHE A 255 11.56 -6.45 7.12
CA PHE A 255 12.95 -6.01 7.17
C PHE A 255 13.67 -6.85 8.21
N LYS A 256 14.54 -7.76 7.76
CA LYS A 256 15.25 -8.70 8.63
C LYS A 256 16.26 -7.95 9.50
N ASP A 257 16.35 -8.35 10.77
CA ASP A 257 17.44 -7.93 11.63
C ASP A 257 18.68 -8.80 11.36
N HIS A 258 19.57 -8.31 10.51
CA HIS A 258 20.84 -8.99 10.17
C HIS A 258 21.87 -9.00 11.31
N SER A 259 21.57 -8.38 12.46
CA SER A 259 22.45 -8.47 13.64
C SER A 259 22.20 -9.72 14.48
N ASN A 260 21.07 -10.41 14.27
CA ASN A 260 20.65 -11.59 15.03
C ASN A 260 20.28 -12.76 14.11
N ASP A 261 21.29 -13.47 13.61
CA ASP A 261 21.08 -14.64 12.74
C ASP A 261 20.45 -15.85 13.44
N ALA A 262 20.32 -15.84 14.77
CA ALA A 262 19.77 -16.96 15.53
C ALA A 262 18.23 -17.06 15.43
N GLU A 263 17.55 -15.99 15.01
CA GLU A 263 16.10 -15.92 14.89
C GLU A 263 15.71 -15.61 13.44
N GLU A 264 15.28 -16.62 12.70
CA GLU A 264 15.00 -16.51 11.26
C GLU A 264 13.92 -15.47 10.91
N TYR A 265 13.01 -15.18 11.86
CA TYR A 265 11.92 -14.22 11.76
C TYR A 265 12.26 -12.83 12.33
N ALA A 266 13.43 -12.66 12.97
CA ALA A 266 13.78 -11.40 13.62
C ALA A 266 13.81 -10.24 12.61
N GLY A 267 13.22 -9.12 13.00
CA GLY A 267 13.02 -7.99 12.11
C GLY A 267 11.74 -7.21 12.40
N GLU A 268 11.39 -6.31 11.49
CA GLU A 268 10.23 -5.42 11.59
C GLU A 268 9.30 -5.56 10.38
N LEU A 269 7.99 -5.58 10.63
CA LEU A 269 6.94 -5.53 9.62
C LEU A 269 6.50 -4.09 9.37
N LYS A 270 6.41 -3.66 8.11
CA LYS A 270 6.01 -2.30 7.73
C LYS A 270 4.92 -2.32 6.68
N ILE A 271 3.85 -1.56 6.92
CA ILE A 271 2.80 -1.34 5.93
C ILE A 271 3.38 -0.53 4.77
N SER A 272 3.09 -0.96 3.55
CA SER A 272 3.54 -0.36 2.30
C SER A 272 2.38 -0.17 1.31
N ASP A 273 2.70 0.35 0.13
CA ASP A 273 1.77 0.67 -0.96
C ASP A 273 0.63 1.65 -0.62
N PHE A 274 0.96 2.94 -0.65
CA PHE A 274 0.04 4.01 -0.28
C PHE A 274 -0.77 4.54 -1.49
N GLY A 275 -0.72 3.87 -2.65
CA GLY A 275 -1.44 4.29 -3.87
C GLY A 275 -2.96 4.37 -3.70
N PHE A 276 -3.51 3.61 -2.75
CA PHE A 276 -4.93 3.60 -2.42
C PHE A 276 -5.36 4.45 -1.25
N VAL A 277 -4.41 5.14 -0.61
CA VAL A 277 -4.75 5.92 0.57
C VAL A 277 -5.66 7.07 0.17
N ARG A 278 -6.73 7.27 0.94
CA ARG A 278 -7.70 8.35 0.73
C ARG A 278 -7.93 9.10 2.04
N PHE A 279 -7.86 10.42 1.97
CA PHE A 279 -8.22 11.31 3.06
C PHE A 279 -9.53 12.00 2.73
N ASN A 280 -10.53 11.86 3.60
CA ASN A 280 -11.84 12.45 3.41
C ASN A 280 -12.18 13.31 4.64
N SER A 281 -12.95 14.39 4.43
CA SER A 281 -13.76 15.00 5.49
C SER A 281 -15.03 14.16 5.71
N GLU A 282 -15.64 14.17 6.89
CA GLU A 282 -16.79 13.31 7.23
C GLU A 282 -18.01 13.56 6.33
N GLY A 283 -18.14 14.78 5.80
CA GLY A 283 -19.11 15.16 4.76
C GLY A 283 -18.80 14.70 3.32
N SER A 284 -17.61 14.19 3.00
CA SER A 284 -17.21 13.77 1.64
C SER A 284 -17.11 12.24 1.51
N ARG A 285 -18.17 11.54 1.92
CA ARG A 285 -18.26 10.09 1.76
C ARG A 285 -18.45 9.73 0.28
N SER A 286 -17.38 9.27 -0.36
CA SER A 286 -17.37 8.92 -1.79
C SER A 286 -18.05 7.57 -2.05
N ILE A 287 -19.04 7.54 -2.94
CA ILE A 287 -19.56 6.32 -3.57
C ILE A 287 -18.53 5.93 -4.65
N ILE A 288 -17.75 4.89 -4.43
CA ILE A 288 -16.72 4.45 -5.38
C ILE A 288 -17.24 3.23 -6.16
N PRO A 289 -17.20 3.23 -7.50
CA PRO A 289 -17.44 2.03 -8.30
C PRO A 289 -16.33 0.99 -8.03
N THR A 290 -16.72 -0.13 -7.44
CA THR A 290 -15.84 -1.15 -6.82
C THR A 290 -15.16 -2.12 -7.80
N HIS A 291 -15.36 -2.00 -9.10
CA HIS A 291 -15.15 -3.14 -10.01
C HIS A 291 -13.74 -3.35 -10.59
N ASN A 292 -12.74 -2.48 -10.35
CA ASN A 292 -11.43 -2.59 -11.02
C ASN A 292 -10.19 -2.16 -10.20
N LEU A 293 -10.30 -1.96 -8.88
CA LEU A 293 -9.23 -1.27 -8.12
C LEU A 293 -8.66 -2.00 -6.90
N PHE A 294 -9.24 -3.11 -6.42
CA PHE A 294 -8.83 -3.73 -5.15
C PHE A 294 -8.65 -5.24 -5.29
N THR A 295 -7.81 -5.84 -4.43
CA THR A 295 -7.76 -7.30 -4.30
C THR A 295 -9.09 -7.80 -3.70
N PRO A 296 -9.89 -8.61 -4.42
CA PRO A 296 -11.23 -9.01 -3.97
C PRO A 296 -11.23 -9.74 -2.62
N THR A 297 -10.26 -10.61 -2.37
CA THR A 297 -10.17 -11.48 -1.17
C THR A 297 -10.28 -10.70 0.15
N TYR A 298 -9.59 -9.57 0.27
CA TYR A 298 -9.54 -8.75 1.49
C TYR A 298 -10.61 -7.67 1.54
N MET A 299 -11.45 -7.60 0.52
CA MET A 299 -12.52 -6.62 0.42
C MET A 299 -13.60 -6.93 1.47
N PRO A 300 -14.10 -5.92 2.19
CA PRO A 300 -15.15 -6.13 3.17
C PRO A 300 -16.52 -6.24 2.49
N PRO A 301 -17.51 -6.88 3.15
CA PRO A 301 -18.82 -7.13 2.56
C PRO A 301 -19.57 -5.88 2.11
N GLU A 302 -19.39 -4.76 2.80
CA GLU A 302 -20.02 -3.49 2.45
C GLU A 302 -19.69 -2.98 1.04
N CYS A 303 -18.59 -3.42 0.44
CA CYS A 303 -18.20 -3.04 -0.91
C CYS A 303 -19.07 -3.70 -2.01
N ALA A 304 -19.75 -4.79 -1.67
CA ALA A 304 -20.75 -5.41 -2.55
C ALA A 304 -22.09 -4.65 -2.54
N LEU A 305 -22.24 -3.60 -1.71
CA LEU A 305 -23.49 -2.86 -1.59
C LEU A 305 -23.58 -1.64 -2.51
N PRO A 306 -24.72 -1.45 -3.21
CA PRO A 306 -25.02 -0.22 -3.91
C PRO A 306 -25.01 0.97 -2.93
N ASN A 307 -24.31 2.05 -3.30
CA ASN A 307 -24.27 3.32 -2.57
C ASN A 307 -23.71 3.27 -1.13
N HIS A 308 -22.93 2.25 -0.76
CA HIS A 308 -22.34 2.21 0.57
C HIS A 308 -21.18 3.22 0.71
N ILE A 309 -21.20 3.90 1.85
CA ILE A 309 -20.14 4.76 2.34
C ILE A 309 -18.97 3.91 2.86
N ILE A 310 -17.84 3.90 2.16
CA ILE A 310 -16.64 3.22 2.66
C ILE A 310 -16.07 4.01 3.85
N SER A 311 -15.84 3.33 4.97
CA SER A 311 -15.33 3.93 6.22
C SER A 311 -13.98 3.31 6.62
N ARG A 312 -13.39 3.78 7.72
CA ARG A 312 -12.18 3.17 8.32
C ARG A 312 -12.37 1.69 8.68
N SER A 313 -13.62 1.26 8.91
CA SER A 313 -14.01 -0.15 9.11
C SER A 313 -13.55 -1.08 7.99
N PHE A 314 -13.28 -0.55 6.80
CA PHE A 314 -12.71 -1.28 5.68
C PHE A 314 -11.36 -1.89 6.08
N ASP A 315 -10.42 -1.04 6.53
CA ASP A 315 -9.07 -1.50 6.87
C ASP A 315 -9.09 -2.49 8.03
N LEU A 316 -10.06 -2.39 8.95
CA LEU A 316 -10.20 -3.31 10.08
C LEU A 316 -10.64 -4.71 9.65
N TRP A 317 -11.48 -4.81 8.62
CA TRP A 317 -11.83 -6.10 8.05
C TRP A 317 -10.63 -6.74 7.37
N SER A 318 -9.97 -5.99 6.48
CA SER A 318 -8.79 -6.46 5.75
C SER A 318 -7.66 -6.88 6.70
N LEU A 319 -7.44 -6.12 7.78
CA LEU A 319 -6.50 -6.50 8.85
C LEU A 319 -6.93 -7.77 9.59
N GLY A 320 -8.24 -7.97 9.81
CA GLY A 320 -8.79 -9.19 10.40
C GLY A 320 -8.54 -10.43 9.53
N CYS A 321 -8.73 -10.32 8.21
CA CYS A 321 -8.42 -11.38 7.25
C CYS A 321 -6.93 -11.76 7.32
N MET A 322 -6.05 -10.76 7.20
CA MET A 322 -4.60 -10.97 7.25
C MET A 322 -4.12 -11.54 8.59
N TYR A 323 -4.68 -11.10 9.72
CA TYR A 323 -4.35 -11.67 11.04
C TYR A 323 -4.84 -13.10 11.20
N LEU A 324 -5.98 -13.46 10.61
CA LEU A 324 -6.45 -14.85 10.63
C LEU A 324 -5.47 -15.76 9.86
N GLU A 325 -5.02 -15.34 8.68
CA GLU A 325 -4.01 -16.07 7.91
C GLU A 325 -2.67 -16.16 8.64
N PHE A 326 -2.26 -15.09 9.33
CA PHE A 326 -1.07 -15.09 10.19
C PHE A 326 -1.17 -16.17 11.28
N VAL A 327 -2.29 -16.26 12.00
CA VAL A 327 -2.48 -17.31 13.02
C VAL A 327 -2.56 -18.71 12.40
N THR A 328 -3.16 -18.84 11.21
CA THR A 328 -3.14 -20.10 10.45
C THR A 328 -1.72 -20.52 10.12
N TRP A 329 -0.87 -19.60 9.66
CA TRP A 329 0.55 -19.89 9.40
C TRP A 329 1.28 -20.33 10.67
N LEU A 330 1.06 -19.65 11.79
CA LEU A 330 1.69 -19.98 13.08
C LEU A 330 1.36 -21.38 13.57
N LEU A 331 0.13 -21.85 13.36
CA LEU A 331 -0.34 -23.13 13.90
C LEU A 331 -0.27 -24.29 12.90
N LYS A 332 -0.48 -24.02 11.61
CA LYS A 332 -0.63 -25.05 10.57
C LYS A 332 0.41 -24.96 9.44
N GLY A 333 1.15 -23.85 9.35
CA GLY A 333 2.19 -23.63 8.35
C GLY A 333 1.71 -22.91 7.09
N TYR A 334 2.65 -22.66 6.17
CA TYR A 334 2.46 -21.83 4.97
C TYR A 334 1.35 -22.31 4.05
N THR A 335 1.41 -23.56 3.57
CA THR A 335 0.40 -24.14 2.66
C THR A 335 -1.01 -24.07 3.22
N ALA A 336 -1.15 -24.26 4.54
CA ALA A 336 -2.45 -24.18 5.19
C ALA A 336 -3.00 -22.75 5.28
N ALA A 337 -2.11 -21.74 5.35
CA ALA A 337 -2.49 -20.33 5.43
C ALA A 337 -2.80 -19.73 4.07
N THR A 338 -2.13 -20.18 3.01
CA THR A 338 -2.32 -19.70 1.64
C THR A 338 -3.22 -20.64 0.85
N ASP A 339 -2.71 -21.80 0.43
CA ASP A 339 -3.34 -22.62 -0.59
C ASP A 339 -4.61 -23.30 -0.07
N ASP A 340 -4.51 -24.04 1.04
CA ASP A 340 -5.64 -24.82 1.57
C ASP A 340 -6.79 -23.91 2.02
N PHE A 341 -6.48 -22.78 2.66
CA PHE A 341 -7.52 -21.88 3.17
C PHE A 341 -8.19 -21.08 2.05
N ILE A 342 -7.48 -20.75 0.97
CA ILE A 342 -8.06 -20.19 -0.25
C ILE A 342 -9.01 -21.22 -0.89
N ASP A 343 -8.55 -22.45 -1.07
CA ASP A 343 -9.36 -23.53 -1.67
C ASP A 343 -10.63 -23.80 -0.85
N ASP A 344 -10.52 -23.87 0.49
CA ASP A 344 -11.66 -24.00 1.40
C ASP A 344 -12.68 -22.86 1.26
N ARG A 345 -12.22 -21.61 1.05
CA ARG A 345 -13.10 -20.44 0.83
C ARG A 345 -13.75 -20.45 -0.54
N ILE A 346 -13.05 -20.92 -1.57
CA ILE A 346 -13.59 -21.07 -2.92
C ILE A 346 -14.65 -22.18 -2.98
N ASP A 347 -14.43 -23.29 -2.27
CA ASP A 347 -15.34 -24.44 -2.29
C ASP A 347 -16.60 -24.26 -1.44
N ASP A 348 -16.57 -23.39 -0.42
CA ASP A 348 -17.77 -23.02 0.37
C ASP A 348 -18.81 -22.22 -0.46
N CYS A 349 -18.48 -21.82 -1.68
CA CYS A 349 -19.43 -21.30 -2.66
C CYS A 349 -20.33 -22.38 -3.29
N GLN A 350 -20.00 -23.68 -3.15
CA GLN A 350 -20.68 -24.76 -3.91
C GLN A 350 -21.90 -25.40 -3.21
N ILE A 351 -22.24 -24.98 -1.99
CA ILE A 351 -23.25 -25.68 -1.18
C ILE A 351 -24.64 -25.04 -1.36
N GLU A 352 -25.32 -25.34 -2.48
CA GLU A 352 -26.80 -25.47 -2.57
C GLU A 352 -27.18 -26.45 -3.71
N GLU A 353 -27.18 -27.77 -3.44
CA GLU A 353 -27.66 -28.79 -4.38
C GLU A 353 -29.20 -28.79 -4.61
N ASP A 354 -29.98 -28.00 -3.85
CA ASP A 354 -31.44 -28.20 -3.76
C ASP A 354 -32.31 -27.02 -4.25
N ARG A 355 -31.74 -26.08 -5.02
CA ARG A 355 -32.54 -25.05 -5.69
C ARG A 355 -32.18 -24.95 -7.16
N ARG A 356 -33.17 -25.20 -8.02
CA ARG A 356 -33.17 -24.85 -9.46
C ARG A 356 -33.15 -23.33 -9.66
N VAL A 357 -32.12 -22.68 -9.14
CA VAL A 357 -31.77 -21.30 -9.44
C VAL A 357 -30.50 -21.41 -10.27
N GLU A 358 -30.48 -20.79 -11.44
CA GLU A 358 -29.27 -20.67 -12.25
C GLU A 358 -28.20 -19.99 -11.38
N VAL A 359 -27.32 -20.77 -10.77
CA VAL A 359 -26.19 -20.29 -9.99
C VAL A 359 -25.25 -19.58 -10.97
N THR A 360 -25.46 -18.28 -11.08
CA THR A 360 -24.51 -17.32 -11.67
C THR A 360 -23.61 -16.74 -10.58
N GLU A 361 -23.46 -17.44 -9.44
CA GLU A 361 -22.50 -17.07 -8.40
C GLU A 361 -21.10 -17.50 -8.87
N PHE A 362 -20.31 -16.52 -9.30
CA PHE A 362 -18.90 -16.70 -9.59
C PHE A 362 -18.21 -17.25 -8.33
N LYS A 363 -17.38 -18.29 -8.51
CA LYS A 363 -16.48 -18.75 -7.44
C LYS A 363 -15.57 -17.60 -7.02
N ASP A 364 -15.55 -17.29 -5.74
CA ASP A 364 -14.69 -16.26 -5.16
C ASP A 364 -14.01 -16.75 -3.89
N ASP A 365 -12.91 -16.10 -3.53
CA ASP A 365 -12.12 -16.37 -2.32
C ASP A 365 -12.43 -15.36 -1.19
N ASN A 366 -13.63 -14.75 -1.18
CA ASN A 366 -13.98 -13.80 -0.13
C ASN A 366 -14.14 -14.50 1.22
N PHE A 367 -13.92 -13.76 2.31
CA PHE A 367 -14.15 -14.27 3.68
C PHE A 367 -15.65 -14.26 4.10
N PHE A 368 -16.51 -13.73 3.25
CA PHE A 368 -17.94 -13.59 3.49
C PHE A 368 -18.76 -14.16 2.34
N ILE A 369 -20.03 -14.40 2.61
CA ILE A 369 -21.03 -14.78 1.61
C ILE A 369 -22.26 -13.90 1.76
N ILE A 370 -22.91 -13.61 0.63
CA ILE A 370 -24.17 -12.86 0.60
C ILE A 370 -25.26 -13.77 0.08
N ARG A 371 -26.23 -14.12 0.93
CA ARG A 371 -27.43 -14.89 0.54
C ARG A 371 -28.68 -14.12 0.92
N ASP A 372 -29.62 -13.97 0.00
CA ASP A 372 -30.91 -13.27 0.25
C ASP A 372 -30.78 -11.87 0.89
N ASN A 373 -29.77 -11.10 0.49
CA ASN A 373 -29.41 -9.80 1.10
C ASN A 373 -28.99 -9.88 2.58
N ILE A 374 -28.46 -11.03 3.01
CA ILE A 374 -27.86 -11.24 4.31
C ILE A 374 -26.40 -11.58 4.10
N VAL A 375 -25.52 -10.82 4.75
CA VAL A 375 -24.09 -11.08 4.81
C VAL A 375 -23.81 -11.94 6.03
N SER A 376 -23.05 -13.01 5.85
CA SER A 376 -22.42 -13.76 6.94
C SER A 376 -20.97 -14.10 6.59
N LEU A 377 -20.20 -14.53 7.58
CA LEU A 377 -18.93 -15.20 7.31
C LEU A 377 -19.19 -16.51 6.55
N LYS A 378 -18.23 -16.89 5.70
CA LYS A 378 -18.20 -18.23 5.10
C LYS A 378 -18.04 -19.30 6.19
N ASN A 379 -18.68 -20.46 6.01
CA ASN A 379 -18.53 -21.61 6.88
C ASN A 379 -17.07 -22.06 6.95
N SER A 380 -16.32 -22.00 5.85
CA SER A 380 -14.89 -22.32 5.83
C SER A 380 -14.08 -21.39 6.75
N VAL A 381 -14.41 -20.09 6.79
CA VAL A 381 -13.78 -19.14 7.72
C VAL A 381 -14.12 -19.47 9.18
N VAL A 382 -15.40 -19.78 9.47
CA VAL A 382 -15.84 -20.19 10.81
C VAL A 382 -15.16 -21.50 11.23
N ALA A 383 -15.07 -22.48 10.32
CA ALA A 383 -14.40 -23.75 10.55
C ALA A 383 -12.90 -23.57 10.78
N CYS A 384 -12.26 -22.69 10.02
CA CYS A 384 -10.86 -22.33 10.19
C CYS A 384 -10.62 -21.80 11.62
N ILE A 385 -11.36 -20.77 12.06
CA ILE A 385 -11.23 -20.20 13.41
C ILE A 385 -11.43 -21.29 14.48
N LYS A 386 -12.49 -22.11 14.38
CA LYS A 386 -12.73 -23.22 15.32
C LYS A 386 -11.58 -24.21 15.36
N SER A 387 -11.04 -24.57 14.20
CA SER A 387 -9.92 -25.51 14.10
C SER A 387 -8.64 -24.94 14.69
N LEU A 388 -8.42 -23.61 14.62
CA LEU A 388 -7.28 -22.94 15.26
C LEU A 388 -7.45 -22.92 16.77
N HIS A 389 -8.65 -22.63 17.30
CA HIS A 389 -8.92 -22.76 18.74
C HIS A 389 -8.72 -24.21 19.24
N SER A 390 -9.10 -25.21 18.44
CA SER A 390 -8.95 -26.62 18.81
C SER A 390 -7.53 -27.16 18.62
N HIS A 391 -6.62 -26.38 18.06
CA HIS A 391 -5.28 -26.85 17.70
C HIS A 391 -4.45 -27.16 18.96
N PRO A 392 -3.70 -28.29 19.02
CA PRO A 392 -2.95 -28.67 20.23
C PRO A 392 -1.93 -27.63 20.71
N HIS A 393 -1.42 -26.80 19.79
CA HIS A 393 -0.46 -25.74 20.08
C HIS A 393 -1.09 -24.34 20.17
N CYS A 394 -2.42 -24.22 20.12
CA CYS A 394 -3.10 -22.95 20.36
C CYS A 394 -2.92 -22.57 21.82
N THR A 395 -2.28 -21.43 22.08
CA THR A 395 -1.97 -20.96 23.43
C THR A 395 -3.03 -19.96 23.90
N ALA A 396 -3.04 -19.65 25.19
CA ALA A 396 -3.94 -18.62 25.73
C ALA A 396 -3.77 -17.26 25.04
N TYR A 397 -2.54 -16.93 24.63
CA TYR A 397 -2.26 -15.79 23.74
C TYR A 397 -3.00 -15.87 22.41
N LEU A 398 -2.86 -16.99 21.70
CA LEU A 398 -3.49 -17.17 20.39
C LEU A 398 -5.01 -17.21 20.51
N HIS A 399 -5.56 -17.69 21.62
CA HIS A 399 -6.98 -17.59 21.91
C HIS A 399 -7.47 -16.16 22.06
N ASP A 400 -6.83 -15.35 22.91
CA ASP A 400 -7.22 -13.93 23.07
C ASP A 400 -7.10 -13.18 21.74
N PHE A 401 -6.09 -13.52 20.92
CA PHE A 401 -5.89 -12.90 19.61
C PHE A 401 -6.95 -13.36 18.59
N LEU A 402 -7.25 -14.65 18.50
CA LEU A 402 -8.34 -15.19 17.68
C LEU A 402 -9.71 -14.63 18.10
N ASP A 403 -9.94 -14.48 19.41
CA ASP A 403 -11.13 -13.84 19.94
C ASP A 403 -11.23 -12.38 19.51
N CYS A 404 -10.13 -11.62 19.52
CA CYS A 404 -10.11 -10.27 18.94
C CYS A 404 -10.45 -10.30 17.44
N ILE A 405 -9.85 -11.20 16.67
CA ILE A 405 -10.09 -11.33 15.22
C ILE A 405 -11.57 -11.64 14.93
N ALA A 406 -12.10 -12.73 15.50
CA ALA A 406 -13.46 -13.20 15.28
C ALA A 406 -14.49 -12.24 15.87
N ASN A 407 -14.22 -11.69 17.06
CA ASN A 407 -15.22 -10.95 17.82
C ASN A 407 -15.26 -9.45 17.52
N ARG A 408 -14.17 -8.88 16.98
CA ARG A 408 -13.99 -7.43 16.87
C ARG A 408 -13.66 -6.96 15.45
N LEU A 409 -12.99 -7.76 14.63
CA LEU A 409 -12.55 -7.41 13.28
C LEU A 409 -13.43 -8.01 12.18
N LEU A 410 -13.62 -9.34 12.18
CA LEU A 410 -14.37 -10.08 11.15
C LEU A 410 -15.89 -10.05 11.41
N LEU A 411 -16.43 -8.85 11.58
CA LEU A 411 -17.85 -8.60 11.75
C LEU A 411 -18.52 -8.19 10.43
N PRO A 412 -19.58 -8.89 9.97
CA PRO A 412 -20.32 -8.52 8.77
C PRO A 412 -20.87 -7.09 8.79
N ASP A 413 -21.34 -6.62 9.96
CA ASP A 413 -21.80 -5.25 10.14
C ASP A 413 -20.60 -4.32 10.42
N PRO A 414 -20.27 -3.39 9.51
CA PRO A 414 -19.13 -2.48 9.69
C PRO A 414 -19.29 -1.53 10.88
N THR A 415 -20.52 -1.28 11.37
CA THR A 415 -20.77 -0.40 12.52
C THR A 415 -20.46 -1.07 13.85
N GLN A 416 -20.36 -2.40 13.87
CA GLN A 416 -20.00 -3.18 15.05
C GLN A 416 -18.50 -3.45 15.17
N ARG A 417 -17.74 -3.21 14.09
CA ARG A 417 -16.27 -3.39 14.09
C ARG A 417 -15.61 -2.41 15.05
N ILE A 418 -14.60 -2.91 15.76
CA ILE A 418 -13.78 -2.12 16.67
C ILE A 418 -13.13 -0.94 15.93
N SER A 419 -12.95 0.19 16.61
CA SER A 419 -12.16 1.29 16.04
C SER A 419 -10.66 0.96 16.10
N CYS A 420 -9.85 1.49 15.17
CA CYS A 420 -8.41 1.20 15.17
C CYS A 420 -7.71 1.65 16.47
N GLY A 421 -8.12 2.77 17.06
CA GLY A 421 -7.59 3.22 18.36
C GLY A 421 -7.93 2.26 19.52
N ASP A 422 -9.11 1.64 19.50
CA ASP A 422 -9.49 0.64 20.50
C ASP A 422 -8.76 -0.69 20.27
N LEU A 423 -8.56 -1.07 19.00
CA LEU A 423 -7.77 -2.24 18.63
C LEU A 423 -6.33 -2.13 19.15
N VAL A 424 -5.69 -0.97 18.99
CA VAL A 424 -4.35 -0.71 19.54
C VAL A 424 -4.32 -0.99 21.04
N ARG A 425 -5.32 -0.50 21.79
CA ARG A 425 -5.39 -0.72 23.24
C ARG A 425 -5.62 -2.18 23.61
N GLU A 426 -6.46 -2.89 22.86
CA GLU A 426 -6.75 -4.31 23.07
C GLU A 426 -5.51 -5.18 22.80
N LEU A 427 -4.81 -4.93 21.69
CA LEU A 427 -3.56 -5.62 21.33
C LEU A 427 -2.40 -5.27 22.27
N ASP A 428 -2.31 -4.03 22.75
CA ASP A 428 -1.32 -3.66 23.79
C ASP A 428 -1.57 -4.45 25.08
N GLY A 429 -2.83 -4.60 25.48
CA GLY A 429 -3.20 -5.43 26.63
C GLY A 429 -2.77 -6.90 26.47
N ILE A 430 -2.96 -7.47 25.28
CA ILE A 430 -2.49 -8.82 24.94
C ILE A 430 -0.95 -8.89 24.97
N LEU A 431 -0.26 -7.93 24.35
CA LEU A 431 1.20 -7.85 24.34
C LEU A 431 1.79 -7.75 25.76
N GLN A 432 1.17 -6.96 26.64
CA GLN A 432 1.59 -6.86 28.04
C GLN A 432 1.44 -8.18 28.80
N LYS A 433 0.43 -9.01 28.48
CA LYS A 433 0.31 -10.37 29.06
C LYS A 433 1.45 -11.25 28.56
N CYS A 434 1.73 -11.25 27.25
CA CYS A 434 2.85 -12.00 26.66
C CYS A 434 4.21 -11.66 27.30
N GLN A 435 4.41 -10.40 27.69
CA GLN A 435 5.65 -9.95 28.32
C GLN A 435 5.79 -10.40 29.79
N LYS A 436 4.68 -10.72 30.47
CA LYS A 436 4.63 -11.02 31.90
C LYS A 436 4.48 -12.51 32.21
N ASP A 437 3.89 -13.27 31.29
CA ASP A 437 3.54 -14.67 31.49
C ASP A 437 4.05 -15.52 30.31
N GLU A 438 5.05 -16.35 30.57
CA GLU A 438 5.62 -17.26 29.58
C GLU A 438 4.68 -18.42 29.22
N GLU A 439 3.90 -18.94 30.18
CA GLU A 439 2.95 -20.03 29.92
C GLU A 439 1.82 -19.53 29.00
N TYR A 440 1.40 -18.27 29.16
CA TYR A 440 0.41 -17.63 28.28
C TYR A 440 0.81 -17.69 26.80
N CYS A 441 2.11 -17.63 26.49
CA CYS A 441 2.64 -17.71 25.13
C CYS A 441 2.99 -19.12 24.65
N THR A 442 3.39 -20.02 25.55
CA THR A 442 4.07 -21.28 25.17
C THR A 442 3.25 -22.53 25.42
N LYS A 443 2.31 -22.50 26.36
CA LYS A 443 1.52 -23.67 26.75
C LYS A 443 0.27 -23.79 25.87
N GLY A 444 0.12 -24.93 25.23
CA GLY A 444 -1.11 -25.27 24.49
C GLY A 444 -2.32 -25.42 25.43
N ASP A 445 -3.44 -24.84 25.03
CA ASP A 445 -4.73 -24.79 25.75
C ASP A 445 -5.91 -25.08 24.78
N PRO A 446 -5.91 -26.19 24.01
CA PRO A 446 -6.89 -26.40 22.93
C PRO A 446 -8.35 -26.34 23.42
N ARG A 447 -9.16 -25.49 22.79
CA ARG A 447 -10.59 -25.29 23.10
C ARG A 447 -11.48 -25.90 22.01
N GLY A 448 -11.94 -27.13 22.26
CA GLY A 448 -12.78 -27.89 21.32
C GLY A 448 -14.26 -27.47 21.29
N ASP A 449 -14.71 -26.67 22.25
CA ASP A 449 -16.09 -26.20 22.43
C ASP A 449 -16.29 -24.75 21.95
N TYR A 450 -15.34 -24.20 21.19
CA TYR A 450 -15.44 -22.82 20.70
C TYR A 450 -16.61 -22.65 19.74
N GLU A 451 -17.55 -21.80 20.11
CA GLU A 451 -18.69 -21.42 19.27
C GLU A 451 -18.62 -19.95 18.89
N ILE A 452 -18.74 -19.69 17.59
CA ILE A 452 -18.96 -18.34 17.06
C ILE A 452 -20.47 -18.20 16.89
N PRO A 453 -21.14 -17.29 17.63
CA PRO A 453 -22.56 -17.03 17.43
C PRO A 453 -22.82 -16.64 15.98
N PRO A 454 -23.96 -17.03 15.37
CA PRO A 454 -24.30 -16.61 14.02
C PRO A 454 -24.29 -15.09 13.90
N ARG A 455 -23.41 -14.55 13.05
CA ARG A 455 -23.30 -13.11 12.81
C ARG A 455 -23.82 -12.83 11.42
N ILE A 456 -24.97 -12.17 11.37
CA ILE A 456 -25.61 -11.80 10.13
C ILE A 456 -25.81 -10.30 10.06
N TYR A 457 -25.63 -9.74 8.87
CA TYR A 457 -25.90 -8.33 8.60
C TYR A 457 -26.85 -8.22 7.42
N SER A 458 -27.99 -7.55 7.62
CA SER A 458 -28.99 -7.39 6.56
C SER A 458 -28.67 -6.16 5.71
N LEU A 459 -28.65 -6.35 4.40
CA LEU A 459 -28.37 -5.33 3.40
C LEU A 459 -29.62 -4.51 3.02
N ARG A 460 -30.76 -4.74 3.68
CA ARG A 460 -31.98 -3.96 3.43
C ARG A 460 -31.77 -2.52 3.92
N PRO A 461 -32.13 -1.49 3.13
CA PRO A 461 -32.11 -0.11 3.60
C PRO A 461 -32.94 0.00 4.87
N SER A 462 -32.34 0.51 5.94
CA SER A 462 -33.09 0.89 7.13
C SER A 462 -34.08 1.98 6.73
N ASN A 463 -35.37 1.67 6.69
CA ASN A 463 -36.45 2.66 6.61
C ASN A 463 -36.40 3.54 7.86
N LYS A 464 -35.55 4.58 7.86
CA LYS A 464 -35.63 5.68 8.80
C LYS A 464 -35.85 6.96 8.01
N ALA A 465 -36.99 7.59 8.33
CA ALA A 465 -37.51 8.87 7.86
C ALA A 465 -38.07 8.90 6.42
N ALA A 466 -39.29 8.37 6.27
CA ALA A 466 -40.24 8.95 5.32
C ALA A 466 -40.56 10.38 5.79
N ILE A 467 -39.84 11.37 5.25
CA ILE A 467 -40.25 12.76 5.33
C ILE A 467 -41.45 12.89 4.38
N SER A 468 -42.63 13.08 4.95
CA SER A 468 -43.85 13.43 4.24
C SER A 468 -43.61 14.67 3.37
N PRO A 469 -43.92 14.66 2.06
CA PRO A 469 -43.85 15.87 1.25
C PRO A 469 -45.00 16.78 1.64
N SER A 470 -44.67 17.88 2.31
CA SER A 470 -45.58 19.01 2.52
C SER A 470 -45.88 19.68 1.18
N GLU A 471 -47.16 19.86 0.90
CA GLU A 471 -47.73 20.54 -0.27
C GLU A 471 -47.20 21.96 -0.46
N SER A 472 -46.89 22.34 -1.70
CA SER A 472 -46.94 23.71 -2.24
C SER A 472 -46.57 23.73 -3.75
N PRO A 473 -47.01 24.72 -4.54
CA PRO A 473 -47.90 24.46 -5.67
C PRO A 473 -47.27 24.49 -7.07
N ALA A 474 -48.08 24.00 -8.00
CA ALA A 474 -47.89 23.84 -9.43
C ALA A 474 -47.22 25.02 -10.18
N GLY A 475 -46.30 24.66 -11.08
CA GLY A 475 -45.79 25.44 -12.20
C GLY A 475 -45.44 24.49 -13.36
N PRO A 476 -45.54 24.91 -14.64
CA PRO A 476 -46.12 24.08 -15.68
C PRO A 476 -45.17 23.08 -16.34
N ALA A 477 -45.79 22.02 -16.83
CA ALA A 477 -45.23 20.86 -17.48
C ALA A 477 -44.38 21.16 -18.73
N GLY A 478 -43.16 20.60 -18.74
CA GLY A 478 -42.42 20.28 -19.95
C GLY A 478 -42.52 18.79 -20.23
N HIS A 479 -43.39 18.40 -21.16
CA HIS A 479 -43.46 17.05 -21.73
C HIS A 479 -42.15 16.73 -22.46
N LEU A 480 -41.43 15.69 -22.03
CA LEU A 480 -40.64 14.86 -22.94
C LEU A 480 -40.86 13.38 -22.61
N SER A 481 -41.28 12.68 -23.67
CA SER A 481 -41.82 11.33 -23.72
C SER A 481 -40.81 10.23 -23.46
N GLY A 482 -41.27 9.15 -22.82
CA GLY A 482 -40.56 7.88 -22.71
C GLY A 482 -40.22 7.29 -24.07
N ARG A 483 -38.94 7.40 -24.45
CA ARG A 483 -38.24 6.57 -25.45
C ARG A 483 -36.74 6.88 -25.43
N GLN A 484 -36.05 6.55 -24.34
CA GLN A 484 -34.58 6.60 -24.29
C GLN A 484 -33.92 5.72 -23.21
N LEU A 485 -34.62 4.69 -22.72
CA LEU A 485 -34.10 3.73 -21.71
C LEU A 485 -34.02 2.27 -22.22
N GLN A 486 -33.95 2.05 -23.53
CA GLN A 486 -33.81 0.72 -24.13
C GLN A 486 -32.77 0.68 -25.27
N ALA A 487 -31.58 1.25 -25.05
CA ALA A 487 -30.49 1.17 -26.02
C ALA A 487 -29.07 1.01 -25.42
N ALA A 488 -28.94 0.69 -24.12
CA ALA A 488 -27.62 0.45 -23.50
C ALA A 488 -27.37 -1.02 -23.07
N ALA A 489 -28.29 -1.94 -23.39
CA ALA A 489 -28.23 -3.35 -22.95
C ALA A 489 -27.99 -4.37 -24.08
N ARG A 490 -27.51 -3.95 -25.26
CA ARG A 490 -27.32 -4.86 -26.42
C ARG A 490 -25.95 -4.83 -27.09
N HIS A 491 -24.92 -4.26 -26.46
CA HIS A 491 -23.54 -4.29 -26.99
C HIS A 491 -22.48 -4.84 -26.03
N ALA A 492 -22.89 -5.59 -24.99
CA ALA A 492 -21.97 -6.25 -24.04
C ALA A 492 -22.03 -7.79 -24.11
N GLY A 493 -22.40 -8.35 -25.26
CA GLY A 493 -22.54 -9.80 -25.46
C GLY A 493 -21.88 -10.23 -26.77
N ALA A 494 -20.55 -10.16 -26.84
CA ALA A 494 -19.72 -10.91 -27.79
C ALA A 494 -18.24 -10.55 -27.58
N LYS A 495 -17.59 -11.23 -26.63
CA LYS A 495 -16.18 -11.68 -26.69
C LYS A 495 -15.81 -12.26 -25.32
N GLU A 496 -16.39 -13.42 -25.03
CA GLU A 496 -15.68 -14.39 -24.19
C GLU A 496 -14.62 -15.06 -25.06
N GLY A 497 -13.39 -15.02 -24.56
CA GLY A 497 -12.22 -15.66 -25.12
C GLY A 497 -11.21 -15.83 -24.00
N SER A 498 -11.49 -16.78 -23.11
CA SER A 498 -10.52 -17.61 -22.38
C SER A 498 -9.17 -16.94 -22.06
N ILE A 499 -9.05 -16.33 -20.88
CA ILE A 499 -7.77 -16.18 -20.18
C ILE A 499 -8.04 -16.33 -18.68
N GLN A 500 -7.77 -17.52 -18.13
CA GLN A 500 -7.42 -17.67 -16.72
C GLN A 500 -6.10 -16.92 -16.50
N GLN A 501 -6.14 -15.74 -15.89
CA GLN A 501 -4.97 -15.09 -15.36
C GLN A 501 -4.92 -15.36 -13.86
N ARG A 502 -3.95 -16.20 -13.45
CA ARG A 502 -3.41 -16.16 -12.10
C ARG A 502 -3.01 -14.71 -11.82
N THR A 503 -3.61 -14.11 -10.81
CA THR A 503 -3.22 -12.81 -10.28
C THR A 503 -1.85 -12.96 -9.62
N SER A 504 -0.79 -12.66 -10.38
CA SER A 504 0.55 -12.47 -9.84
C SER A 504 0.75 -10.98 -9.57
N ASP A 505 0.41 -10.53 -8.37
CA ASP A 505 0.83 -9.23 -7.84
C ASP A 505 1.96 -9.48 -6.84
N LEU A 506 3.19 -9.14 -7.23
CA LEU A 506 4.46 -9.32 -6.49
C LEU A 506 5.39 -8.15 -6.84
N ASP A 507 6.37 -7.71 -6.06
CA ASP A 507 6.66 -7.65 -4.62
C ASP A 507 7.91 -6.73 -4.51
N MET A 508 8.17 -6.08 -3.37
CA MET A 508 9.40 -5.29 -3.14
C MET A 508 10.59 -6.17 -2.71
N THR A 509 10.65 -7.43 -3.18
CA THR A 509 11.49 -8.46 -2.55
C THR A 509 12.21 -9.31 -3.58
N GLY A 510 13.40 -9.78 -3.18
CA GLY A 510 14.29 -10.52 -4.07
C GLY A 510 13.88 -11.98 -4.16
N LEU A 511 13.69 -12.47 -5.38
CA LEU A 511 13.82 -13.89 -5.68
C LEU A 511 15.31 -14.23 -5.58
N VAL A 512 15.67 -15.01 -4.55
CA VAL A 512 17.00 -15.59 -4.40
C VAL A 512 16.89 -17.07 -4.73
N ASP A 513 17.23 -17.44 -5.96
CA ASP A 513 17.64 -18.80 -6.32
C ASP A 513 19.15 -18.76 -6.61
N GLY A 514 19.91 -19.50 -5.79
CA GLY A 514 21.36 -19.65 -5.88
C GLY A 514 22.02 -19.98 -4.56
#